data_AF-A0A1J5DHA9-F1
#
_entry.id   AF-A0A1J5DHA9-F1
#
_cell.length_a   1.000
_cell.length_b   1.000
_cell.length_c   1.000
_cell.angle_alpha   90.00
_cell.angle_beta   90.00
_cell.angle_gamma   90.00
#
_symmetry.space_group_name_H-M   'P 1'
#
loop_
_entity.id
_entity.type
_entity.pdbx_description
1 polymer ?
#
loop_
_entity_poly.entity_id
_entity_poly.type
_entity_poly.pdbx_seq_one_letter_code
_entity_poly.pdbx_strand_id
1 'polypeptide(L)'
;MFCLDVRRFLRLKDLAPFDIVCIDPPYLKGFLAPILDELPSCPLFNARTLFIIERQKKDDLGFAERPILELIDERTFGDTVLTIFRRHPPENPVV
;
A
#
# COMPACT_ATOMS: atom_id res chain seq x y z
N MET A 1 4.03 16.03 -15.24
CA MET A 1 2.85 15.14 -15.24
C MET A 1 3.31 13.75 -15.68
N PHE A 2 3.16 12.74 -14.83
CA PHE A 2 3.45 11.34 -15.19
C PHE A 2 2.14 10.69 -15.66
N CYS A 3 2.06 10.25 -16.91
CA CYS A 3 0.97 9.40 -17.40
C CYS A 3 1.57 8.02 -17.67
N LEU A 4 1.57 7.17 -16.64
CA LEU A 4 2.25 5.87 -16.67
C LEU A 4 1.47 4.86 -15.81
N ASP A 5 1.52 3.60 -16.22
CA ASP A 5 1.07 2.49 -15.37
C ASP A 5 1.83 2.49 -14.03
N VAL A 6 1.09 2.31 -12.92
CA VAL A 6 1.66 2.42 -11.56
C VAL A 6 2.75 1.39 -11.31
N ARG A 7 2.59 0.14 -11.76
CA ARG A 7 3.63 -0.89 -11.56
C ARG A 7 4.88 -0.55 -12.35
N ARG A 8 4.72 -0.04 -13.58
CA ARG A 8 5.85 0.46 -14.37
C ARG A 8 6.52 1.67 -13.71
N PHE A 9 5.77 2.55 -13.04
CA PHE A 9 6.34 3.66 -12.27
C PHE A 9 7.19 3.13 -11.10
N LEU A 10 6.64 2.23 -10.27
CA LEU A 10 7.32 1.68 -9.09
C LEU A 10 8.62 0.93 -9.42
N ARG A 11 8.71 0.36 -10.63
CA ARG A 11 9.91 -0.37 -11.09
C ARG A 11 10.98 0.48 -11.76
N LEU A 12 10.59 1.60 -12.39
CA LEU A 12 11.51 2.40 -13.23
C LEU A 12 12.05 3.65 -12.57
N LYS A 13 11.42 4.11 -11.49
CA LYS A 13 11.78 5.39 -10.87
C LYS A 13 12.75 5.17 -9.73
N ASP A 14 13.87 5.87 -9.82
CA ASP A 14 14.82 6.07 -8.74
C ASP A 14 14.59 7.46 -8.16
N LEU A 15 13.84 7.52 -7.06
CA LEU A 15 13.45 8.74 -6.37
C LEU A 15 13.64 8.54 -4.86
N ALA A 16 13.64 9.64 -4.13
CA ALA A 16 13.55 9.55 -2.67
C ALA A 16 12.24 8.84 -2.26
N PRO A 17 12.25 8.07 -1.15
CA PRO A 17 11.06 7.42 -0.65
C PRO A 17 9.93 8.42 -0.35
N PHE A 18 8.69 8.00 -0.58
CA PHE A 18 7.52 8.81 -0.26
C PHE A 18 7.16 8.67 1.22
N ASP A 19 6.83 9.79 1.87
CA ASP A 19 6.30 9.77 3.25
C ASP A 19 4.81 9.38 3.29
N ILE A 20 4.03 9.78 2.27
CA ILE A 20 2.60 9.48 2.15
C ILE A 20 2.31 8.98 0.74
N VAL A 21 1.54 7.89 0.65
CA VAL A 21 1.10 7.27 -0.60
C VAL A 21 -0.41 7.08 -0.55
N CYS A 22 -1.12 7.75 -1.45
CA CYS A 22 -2.57 7.58 -1.62
C CYS A 22 -2.85 6.64 -2.79
N ILE A 23 -3.72 5.65 -2.57
CA ILE A 23 -4.07 4.65 -3.57
C ILE A 23 -5.60 4.62 -3.67
N ASP A 24 -6.11 5.10 -4.79
CA ASP A 24 -7.52 5.06 -5.17
C ASP A 24 -7.62 4.33 -6.52
N PRO A 25 -7.54 2.99 -6.53
CA PRO A 25 -7.63 2.23 -7.75
C PRO A 25 -9.09 2.11 -8.19
N PRO A 26 -9.37 1.97 -9.50
CA PRO A 26 -10.74 1.72 -9.94
C PRO A 26 -11.27 0.42 -9.31
N TYR A 27 -12.38 0.54 -8.58
CA TYR A 27 -12.95 -0.52 -7.76
C TYR A 27 -13.21 -1.84 -8.52
N LEU A 28 -13.06 -2.96 -7.81
CA LEU A 28 -13.43 -4.32 -8.27
C LEU A 28 -12.75 -4.83 -9.55
N LYS A 29 -11.64 -4.21 -9.94
CA LYS A 29 -10.85 -4.63 -11.10
C LYS A 29 -9.59 -5.42 -10.73
N GLY A 30 -9.45 -5.82 -9.47
CA GLY A 30 -8.32 -6.64 -8.99
C GLY A 30 -6.98 -5.91 -9.01
N PHE A 31 -6.96 -4.57 -8.98
CA PHE A 31 -5.73 -3.78 -8.98
C PHE A 31 -5.06 -3.66 -7.59
N LEU A 32 -5.82 -3.81 -6.51
CA LEU A 32 -5.31 -3.65 -5.14
C LEU A 32 -4.24 -4.68 -4.80
N ALA A 33 -4.53 -5.97 -4.98
CA ALA A 33 -3.59 -7.04 -4.63
C ALA A 33 -2.24 -6.91 -5.38
N PRO A 34 -2.18 -6.72 -6.71
CA PRO A 34 -0.92 -6.50 -7.41
C PRO A 34 -0.13 -5.28 -6.95
N ILE A 35 -0.80 -4.21 -6.46
CA ILE A 35 -0.11 -3.04 -5.92
C ILE A 35 0.47 -3.39 -4.54
N LEU A 36 -0.33 -4.04 -3.68
CA LEU A 36 0.10 -4.48 -2.35
C LEU A 36 1.30 -5.45 -2.40
N ASP A 37 1.36 -6.31 -3.41
CA ASP A 37 2.44 -7.29 -3.58
C ASP A 37 3.79 -6.63 -3.98
N GLU A 38 3.76 -5.41 -4.54
CA GLU A 38 4.96 -4.64 -4.90
C GLU A 38 5.46 -3.75 -3.74
N LEU A 39 4.62 -3.47 -2.74
CA LEU A 39 4.99 -2.61 -1.60
C LEU A 39 6.18 -3.12 -0.77
N PRO A 40 6.32 -4.43 -0.47
CA PRO A 40 7.39 -4.95 0.39
C PRO A 40 8.79 -4.59 -0.09
N SER A 41 9.02 -4.64 -1.41
CA SER A 41 10.35 -4.60 -2.04
C SER A 41 10.64 -3.30 -2.78
N CYS A 42 9.66 -2.39 -2.92
CA CYS A 42 9.86 -1.14 -3.64
C CYS A 42 10.75 -0.16 -2.84
N PRO A 43 11.87 0.33 -3.40
CA PRO A 43 12.79 1.24 -2.71
C PRO A 43 12.18 2.63 -2.45
N LEU A 44 11.07 2.95 -3.13
CA LEU A 44 10.32 4.19 -2.94
C LEU A 44 9.51 4.19 -1.63
N PHE A 45 9.48 3.07 -0.89
CA PHE A 45 8.75 2.93 0.35
C PHE A 45 9.64 2.44 1.49
N ASN A 46 9.47 3.04 2.66
CA ASN A 46 10.21 2.69 3.86
C ASN A 46 9.24 2.53 5.06
N ALA A 47 9.78 2.27 6.26
CA ALA A 47 8.96 2.06 7.46
C ALA A 47 8.21 3.31 7.96
N ARG A 48 8.55 4.50 7.45
CA ARG A 48 7.85 5.77 7.72
C ARG A 48 6.77 6.08 6.70
N THR A 49 6.75 5.39 5.55
CA THR A 49 5.73 5.58 4.52
C THR A 49 4.36 5.18 5.07
N LEU A 50 3.43 6.13 5.04
CA LEU A 50 2.01 5.89 5.31
C LEU A 50 1.27 5.63 4.01
N PHE A 51 0.54 4.53 3.97
CA PHE A 51 -0.35 4.17 2.86
C PHE A 51 -1.78 4.48 3.25
N ILE A 52 -2.51 5.14 2.36
CA ILE A 52 -3.93 5.44 2.48
C ILE A 52 -4.60 4.82 1.27
N ILE A 53 -5.43 3.80 1.50
CA ILE A 53 -6.18 3.12 0.44
C ILE A 53 -7.65 3.48 0.56
N GLU A 54 -8.24 3.92 -0.54
CA GLU A 54 -9.68 3.90 -0.74
C GLU A 54 -10.08 2.58 -1.40
N ARG A 55 -10.96 1.81 -0.76
CA ARG A 55 -11.44 0.51 -1.26
C ARG A 55 -12.93 0.34 -1.01
N GLN A 56 -13.54 -0.66 -1.62
CA GLN A 56 -14.88 -1.08 -1.19
C GLN A 56 -14.79 -2.00 0.02
N LYS A 57 -15.85 -2.04 0.83
CA LYS A 57 -15.95 -2.90 2.01
C LYS A 57 -15.71 -4.39 1.72
N LYS A 58 -16.05 -4.83 0.51
CA LYS A 58 -15.85 -6.22 0.03
C LYS A 58 -14.45 -6.52 -0.50
N ASP A 59 -13.61 -5.52 -0.72
CA ASP A 59 -12.24 -5.73 -1.16
C ASP A 59 -11.40 -6.21 0.02
N ASP A 60 -10.83 -7.40 -0.08
CA ASP A 60 -9.89 -7.92 0.91
C ASP A 60 -8.46 -7.47 0.56
N LEU A 61 -7.78 -6.85 1.53
CA LEU A 61 -6.38 -6.43 1.38
C LEU A 61 -5.41 -7.54 1.81
N GLY A 62 -5.91 -8.63 2.41
CA GLY A 62 -5.11 -9.78 2.81
C GLY A 62 -3.97 -9.41 3.77
N PHE A 63 -4.26 -8.57 4.76
CA PHE A 63 -3.29 -8.22 5.80
C PHE A 63 -2.83 -9.45 6.59
N ALA A 64 -3.71 -10.45 6.74
CA ALA A 64 -3.39 -11.71 7.39
C ALA A 64 -2.25 -12.47 6.69
N GLU A 65 -2.15 -12.41 5.36
CA GLU A 65 -1.05 -13.01 4.60
C GLU A 65 0.17 -12.09 4.47
N ARG A 66 0.10 -10.85 4.98
CA ARG A 66 1.11 -9.81 4.82
C ARG A 66 1.56 -9.27 6.20
N PRO A 67 2.30 -10.07 7.00
CA PRO A 67 2.66 -9.71 8.37
C PRO A 67 3.56 -8.47 8.47
N ILE A 68 4.21 -8.08 7.37
CA ILE A 68 5.00 -6.86 7.30
C ILE A 68 4.16 -5.59 7.19
N LEU A 69 2.83 -5.70 7.02
CA LEU A 69 1.93 -4.57 6.92
C LEU A 69 1.17 -4.40 8.24
N GLU A 70 1.26 -3.20 8.81
CA GLU A 70 0.62 -2.83 10.07
C GLU A 70 -0.58 -1.93 9.77
N LEU A 71 -1.79 -2.41 10.06
CA LEU A 71 -2.99 -1.59 10.02
C LEU A 71 -2.93 -0.54 11.14
N ILE A 72 -3.03 0.74 10.77
CA ILE A 72 -2.99 1.88 11.69
C ILE A 72 -4.40 2.36 12.03
N ASP A 73 -5.24 2.55 11.01
CA ASP A 73 -6.61 3.05 11.16
C ASP A 73 -7.48 2.52 10.00
N GLU A 74 -8.78 2.38 10.25
CA GLU A 74 -9.76 2.03 9.24
C GLU A 74 -11.08 2.77 9.49
N ARG A 75 -11.62 3.42 8.44
CA ARG A 75 -12.86 4.19 8.52
C ARG A 75 -13.81 3.80 7.41
N THR A 76 -15.05 3.51 7.76
CA THR A 76 -16.10 3.12 6.81
C THR A 76 -17.06 4.27 6.57
N PHE A 77 -17.34 4.56 5.30
CA PHE A 77 -18.29 5.57 4.81
C PHE A 77 -19.21 4.93 3.78
N GLY A 78 -20.35 4.38 4.22
CA GLY A 78 -21.22 3.59 3.35
C GLY A 78 -20.49 2.33 2.85
N ASP A 79 -20.35 2.20 1.53
CA ASP A 79 -19.62 1.10 0.89
C ASP A 79 -18.11 1.36 0.74
N THR A 80 -17.67 2.61 0.94
CA THR A 80 -16.27 3.02 0.86
C THR A 80 -15.57 2.81 2.19
N VAL A 81 -14.36 2.25 2.16
CA VAL A 81 -13.49 2.08 3.33
C VAL A 81 -12.17 2.77 3.05
N LEU A 82 -11.79 3.69 3.95
CA LEU A 82 -10.45 4.26 4.01
C LEU A 82 -9.61 3.42 4.96
N THR A 83 -8.55 2.82 4.44
CA THR A 83 -7.61 2.00 5.21
C THR A 83 -6.26 2.71 5.27
N ILE A 84 -5.75 2.94 6.48
CA ILE A 84 -4.43 3.53 6.73
C ILE A 84 -3.51 2.46 7.30
N PHE A 85 -2.35 2.25 6.69
CA PHE A 85 -1.38 1.27 7.16
C PHE A 85 0.05 1.71 6.84
N ARG A 86 1.03 1.00 7.40
CA ARG A 86 2.45 1.17 7.07
C ARG A 86 3.14 -0.17 6.93
N ARG A 87 4.37 -0.15 6.42
CA ARG A 87 5.26 -1.32 6.47
C ARG A 87 5.96 -1.36 7.82
N HIS A 88 5.92 -2.48 8.53
CA HIS A 88 6.86 -2.75 9.61
C HIS A 88 8.29 -2.76 9.05
N PRO A 89 9.26 -2.16 9.75
CA PRO A 89 10.65 -2.52 9.49
C PRO A 89 10.78 -4.03 9.72
N PRO A 90 11.52 -4.77 8.88
CA PRO A 90 11.84 -6.16 9.20
C PRO A 90 12.45 -6.15 10.60
N GLU A 91 11.87 -6.92 11.52
CA GLU A 91 12.42 -7.06 12.87
C GLU A 91 13.90 -7.43 12.73
N ASN A 92 14.79 -6.62 13.34
CA ASN A 92 16.15 -7.10 13.55
C ASN A 92 16.03 -8.40 14.36
N PRO A 93 16.66 -9.51 13.94
CA PRO A 93 16.75 -10.66 14.81
C PRO A 93 17.35 -10.17 16.12
N VAL A 94 16.63 -10.38 17.22
CA VAL A 94 17.13 -10.15 18.57
C VAL A 94 18.43 -10.94 18.67
N VAL A 95 19.54 -10.21 18.78
CA VAL A 95 20.90 -10.77 18.92
C VAL A 95 21.00 -11.52 20.23
#